data_AF-A0A7C1NER3-F1
#
_entry.id   AF-A0A7C1NER3-F1
#
_cell.length_a   1.000
_cell.length_b   1.000
_cell.length_c   1.000
_cell.angle_alpha   90.00
_cell.angle_beta   90.00
_cell.angle_gamma   90.00
#
_symmetry.space_group_name_H-M   'P 1'
#
loop_
_entity.id
_entity.type
_entity.pdbx_description
1 polymer ?
#
loop_
_entity_poly.entity_id
_entity_poly.type
_entity_poly.pdbx_seq_one_letter_code
_entity_poly.pdbx_strand_id
1 'polypeptide(L)'
;MGIAQSSDGLYFTPHPEPVLSPDEDFDRGGGEDPRVAKAGDTCFLFYVGNNRKYHASNIWLAALKDLLHWKKHGLVLEAREESWDSGQLKASVIVSEKIVWNVYHVFHGGS
;
A
#
# COMPACT_ATOMS: atom_id res chain seq x y z
N MET A 1 6.89 -2.91 -7.82
CA MET A 1 5.47 -3.31 -7.74
C MET A 1 4.87 -3.23 -9.12
N GLY A 2 4.08 -4.23 -9.53
CA GLY A 2 3.53 -4.33 -10.88
C GLY A 2 2.00 -4.23 -10.90
N ILE A 3 1.45 -4.11 -12.10
CA ILE A 3 0.02 -4.24 -12.38
C ILE A 3 -0.21 -5.36 -13.39
N ALA A 4 -1.41 -5.92 -13.38
CA ALA A 4 -1.88 -6.79 -14.44
C ALA A 4 -3.32 -6.41 -14.80
N GLN A 5 -3.68 -6.54 -16.08
CA GLN A 5 -4.96 -6.07 -16.61
C GLN A 5 -5.75 -7.22 -17.22
N SER A 6 -7.06 -7.13 -17.13
CA SER A 6 -7.99 -8.14 -17.67
C SER A 6 -9.25 -7.47 -18.20
N SER A 7 -9.82 -8.03 -19.28
CA SER A 7 -11.15 -7.65 -19.78
C SER A 7 -12.28 -8.51 -19.23
N ASP A 8 -11.97 -9.68 -18.66
CA ASP A 8 -12.95 -10.66 -18.15
C ASP A 8 -12.87 -10.89 -16.64
N GLY A 9 -11.86 -10.35 -15.97
CA GLY A 9 -11.64 -10.50 -14.53
C GLY A 9 -11.13 -11.89 -14.11
N LEU A 10 -10.84 -12.79 -15.05
CA LEU A 10 -10.37 -14.15 -14.78
C LEU A 10 -8.93 -14.36 -15.25
N TYR A 11 -8.56 -13.80 -16.40
CA TYR A 11 -7.22 -13.92 -16.97
C TYR A 11 -6.56 -12.55 -17.07
N PHE A 12 -5.36 -12.42 -16.50
CA PHE A 12 -4.66 -11.14 -16.39
C PHE A 12 -3.34 -11.16 -17.17
N THR A 13 -3.08 -10.08 -17.90
CA THR A 13 -1.79 -9.85 -18.58
C THR A 13 -0.97 -8.86 -17.75
N PRO A 14 0.24 -9.23 -17.28
CA PRO A 14 1.09 -8.33 -16.53
C PRO A 14 1.65 -7.21 -17.42
N HIS A 15 1.74 -6.00 -16.87
CA HIS A 15 2.51 -4.94 -17.49
C HIS A 15 4.01 -5.28 -17.43
N PRO A 16 4.80 -5.03 -18.49
CA PRO A 16 6.21 -5.45 -18.53
C PRO A 16 7.09 -4.74 -17.51
N GLU A 17 6.78 -3.48 -17.21
CA GLU A 17 7.55 -2.65 -16.28
C GLU A 17 6.81 -2.47 -14.94
N PRO A 18 7.54 -2.30 -13.82
CA PRO A 18 6.93 -1.94 -12.56
C PRO A 18 6.30 -0.54 -12.61
N VAL A 19 5.14 -0.37 -11.99
CA VAL A 19 4.47 0.95 -11.84
C VAL A 19 4.95 1.74 -10.63
N LEU A 20 5.62 1.05 -9.70
CA LEU A 20 6.26 1.65 -8.54
C LEU A 20 7.52 0.86 -8.20
N SER A 21 8.68 1.46 -8.37
CA SER A 21 9.97 0.88 -8.01
C SER A 21 10.45 1.40 -6.65
N PRO A 22 11.30 0.62 -5.94
CA PRO A 22 12.05 1.14 -4.82
C PRO A 22 12.89 2.35 -5.24
N ASP A 23 12.75 3.45 -4.52
CA ASP A 23 13.55 4.65 -4.68
C ASP A 23 13.83 5.34 -3.33
N GLU A 24 13.43 4.70 -2.22
CA GLU A 24 13.60 5.19 -0.85
C GLU A 24 14.17 4.08 0.05
N ASP A 25 14.80 4.46 1.15
CA ASP A 25 15.44 3.50 2.07
C ASP A 25 14.45 2.51 2.69
N PHE A 26 13.22 2.96 2.94
CA PHE A 26 12.19 2.17 3.60
C PHE A 26 11.61 1.05 2.71
N ASP A 27 11.78 1.12 1.39
CA ASP A 27 11.30 0.11 0.46
C ASP A 27 12.38 -0.43 -0.47
N ARG A 28 13.67 -0.20 -0.17
CA ARG A 28 14.83 -0.67 -0.94
C ARG A 28 14.87 -2.18 -1.23
N GLY A 29 14.14 -2.99 -0.46
CA GLY A 29 13.95 -4.43 -0.65
C GLY A 29 12.75 -4.77 -1.54
N GLY A 30 11.85 -3.83 -1.79
CA GLY A 30 10.61 -3.98 -2.54
C GLY A 30 9.40 -3.37 -1.84
N GLY A 31 8.34 -3.15 -2.61
CA GLY A 31 6.99 -2.93 -2.07
C GLY A 31 6.21 -4.25 -2.05
N GLU A 32 5.56 -4.54 -0.93
CA GLU A 32 4.82 -5.78 -0.66
C GLU A 32 3.35 -5.48 -0.36
N ASP A 33 2.49 -6.50 -0.48
CA ASP A 33 1.06 -6.45 -0.16
C ASP A 33 0.29 -5.20 -0.69
N PRO A 34 0.39 -4.86 -1.99
CA PRO A 34 -0.30 -3.70 -2.55
C PRO A 34 -1.81 -3.79 -2.40
N ARG A 35 -2.42 -2.72 -1.90
CA ARG A 35 -3.87 -2.56 -1.85
C ARG A 35 -4.26 -1.19 -2.38
N VAL A 36 -5.23 -1.18 -3.29
CA VAL A 36 -5.71 0.05 -3.92
C VAL A 36 -7.13 0.35 -3.49
N ALA A 37 -7.39 1.58 -3.10
CA ALA A 37 -8.74 2.13 -2.94
C ALA A 37 -8.91 3.37 -3.82
N LYS A 38 -10.08 3.51 -4.44
CA LYS A 38 -10.44 4.71 -5.22
C LYS A 38 -11.27 5.65 -4.36
N ALA A 39 -10.90 6.92 -4.30
CA ALA A 39 -11.71 7.98 -3.70
C ALA A 39 -11.77 9.18 -4.66
N GLY A 40 -12.98 9.52 -5.11
CA GLY A 40 -13.17 10.47 -6.21
C GLY A 40 -12.42 10.02 -7.47
N ASP A 41 -11.61 10.92 -8.03
CA ASP A 41 -10.82 10.69 -9.24
C ASP A 41 -9.42 10.12 -8.95
N THR A 42 -9.05 9.90 -7.68
CA THR A 42 -7.72 9.43 -7.29
C THR A 42 -7.77 7.99 -6.79
N CYS A 43 -6.75 7.21 -7.12
CA CYS A 43 -6.48 5.92 -6.48
C CYS A 43 -5.36 6.07 -5.46
N PHE A 44 -5.54 5.47 -4.29
CA PHE A 44 -4.59 5.41 -3.19
C PHE A 44 -4.08 3.98 -3.07
N LEU A 45 -2.76 3.82 -3.08
CA LEU A 45 -2.05 2.56 -2.95
C LEU A 45 -1.38 2.50 -1.58
N PHE A 46 -1.84 1.58 -0.76
CA PHE A 46 -1.24 1.22 0.52
C PHE A 46 -0.37 -0.01 0.30
N TYR A 47 0.85 0.01 0.82
CA TYR A 47 1.80 -1.08 0.65
C TYR A 47 2.74 -1.19 1.84
N VAL A 48 3.35 -2.36 1.98
CA VAL A 48 4.43 -2.59 2.94
C VAL A 48 5.76 -2.25 2.28
N GLY A 49 6.52 -1.37 2.91
CA GLY A 49 7.89 -1.05 2.48
C GLY A 49 8.87 -2.04 3.09
N ASN A 50 9.49 -2.88 2.26
CA ASN A 50 10.52 -3.80 2.73
C ASN A 50 11.88 -3.08 2.76
N ASN A 51 12.36 -2.74 3.95
CA ASN A 51 13.67 -2.12 4.15
C ASN A 51 14.81 -3.15 4.36
N ARG A 52 14.54 -4.44 4.13
CA ARG A 52 15.37 -5.62 4.44
C ARG A 52 15.57 -5.92 5.93
N LYS A 53 14.72 -5.36 6.80
CA LYS A 53 14.64 -5.72 8.22
C LYS A 53 13.33 -6.46 8.46
N TYR A 54 13.41 -7.76 8.78
CA TYR A 54 12.25 -8.65 8.79
C TYR A 54 11.33 -8.53 10.02
N HIS A 55 11.63 -7.62 10.96
CA HIS A 55 11.00 -7.58 12.29
C HIS A 55 10.11 -6.37 12.57
N ALA A 56 9.99 -5.42 11.63
CA ALA A 56 9.05 -4.31 11.72
C ALA A 56 8.65 -3.89 10.30
N SER A 57 7.40 -4.10 9.94
CA SER A 57 6.83 -3.61 8.69
C SER A 57 5.86 -2.48 8.95
N ASN A 58 5.98 -1.42 8.15
CA ASN A 58 5.15 -0.23 8.21
C ASN A 58 4.30 -0.12 6.94
N ILE A 59 3.22 0.64 7.02
CA ILE A 59 2.33 0.92 5.90
C ILE A 59 2.67 2.26 5.29
N TRP A 60 2.89 2.25 3.99
CA TRP A 60 3.24 3.41 3.19
C TRP A 60 2.14 3.71 2.18
N LEU A 61 2.04 4.99 1.80
CA LEU A 61 1.08 5.47 0.82
C LEU A 61 1.76 5.94 -0.45
N ALA A 62 1.17 5.57 -1.58
CA ALA A 62 1.34 6.26 -2.85
C ALA A 62 -0.04 6.63 -3.42
N ALA A 63 -0.10 7.64 -4.27
CA ALA A 63 -1.32 8.04 -4.97
C ALA A 63 -1.09 8.05 -6.47
N LEU A 64 -2.16 7.77 -7.22
CA LEU A 64 -2.15 7.76 -8.66
C LEU A 64 -1.83 9.15 -9.20
N LYS A 65 -0.80 9.23 -10.05
CA LYS A 65 -0.55 10.40 -10.90
C LYS A 65 -1.19 10.18 -12.28
N ASP A 66 -1.00 8.98 -12.82
CA ASP A 66 -1.65 8.44 -14.01
C ASP A 66 -1.65 6.90 -13.93
N LEU A 67 -2.26 6.20 -14.90
CA LEU A 67 -2.44 4.74 -14.88
C LEU A 67 -1.15 3.93 -14.63
N LEU A 68 0.02 4.47 -14.98
CA LEU A 68 1.31 3.78 -14.86
C LEU A 68 2.25 4.40 -13.83
N HIS A 69 2.00 5.63 -13.38
CA HIS A 69 2.86 6.34 -12.44
C HIS A 69 2.16 6.63 -11.12
N TRP A 70 2.85 6.28 -10.04
CA TRP A 70 2.41 6.50 -8.66
C TRP A 70 3.38 7.44 -7.94
N LYS A 71 2.84 8.38 -7.19
CA LYS A 71 3.61 9.30 -6.35
C LYS A 71 3.61 8.81 -4.91
N LYS A 72 4.78 8.56 -4.31
CA LYS A 72 4.90 8.23 -2.88
C LYS A 72 4.55 9.45 -2.01
N HIS A 73 3.78 9.23 -0.96
CA HIS A 73 3.32 10.25 -0.01
C HIS A 73 3.93 10.08 1.39
N GLY A 74 4.38 8.87 1.75
CA GLY A 74 5.09 8.60 3.00
C GLY A 74 4.40 7.59 3.91
N LEU A 75 4.85 7.56 5.16
CA LEU A 75 4.40 6.66 6.22
C LEU A 75 2.95 6.98 6.62
N VAL A 76 2.11 5.94 6.66
CA VAL A 76 0.71 6.02 7.13
C VAL A 76 0.58 5.43 8.52
N LEU A 77 1.17 4.25 8.73
CA LEU A 77 1.01 3.48 9.95
C LEU A 77 2.33 2.78 10.29
N GLU A 78 2.72 2.91 11.55
CA GLU A 78 3.94 2.36 12.11
C GLU A 78 3.63 1.28 13.13
N ALA A 79 4.39 0.18 13.11
CA ALA A 79 4.24 -0.90 14.08
C ALA A 79 4.52 -0.35 15.49
N ARG A 80 3.68 -0.72 16.46
CA ARG A 80 3.72 -0.15 17.81
C ARG A 80 4.38 -1.11 18.76
N GLU A 81 5.45 -0.68 19.42
CA GLU A 81 6.11 -1.47 20.45
C GLU A 81 5.12 -1.90 21.54
N GLU A 82 5.30 -3.13 22.04
CA GLU A 82 4.47 -3.72 23.12
C GLU A 82 2.95 -3.77 22.82
N SER A 83 2.56 -3.74 21.55
CA SER A 83 1.18 -3.85 21.10
C SER A 83 0.92 -5.11 20.27
N TRP A 84 -0.36 -5.36 19.96
CA TRP A 84 -0.81 -6.50 19.17
C TRP A 84 -0.32 -6.47 17.71
N ASP A 85 0.17 -5.31 17.27
CA ASP A 85 0.70 -5.00 15.95
C ASP A 85 2.19 -4.59 16.01
N SER A 86 2.93 -5.15 16.97
CA SER A 86 4.34 -4.81 17.23
C SER A 86 5.35 -5.44 16.27
N GLY A 87 5.03 -6.59 15.67
CA GLY A 87 5.91 -7.29 14.74
C GLY A 87 5.74 -6.81 13.30
N GLN A 88 4.55 -6.96 12.73
CA GLN A 88 4.33 -6.64 11.31
C GLN A 88 2.97 -5.99 11.06
N LEU A 89 2.98 -4.79 10.47
CA LEU A 89 1.79 -4.26 9.81
C LEU A 89 1.75 -4.74 8.37
N LYS A 90 0.60 -5.32 7.99
CA LYS A 90 0.37 -5.80 6.63
C LYS A 90 -1.02 -5.45 6.18
N ALA A 91 -1.26 -5.66 4.89
CA ALA A 91 -2.62 -5.81 4.40
C ALA A 91 -3.51 -4.59 4.71
N SER A 92 -3.00 -3.36 4.54
CA SER A 92 -3.75 -2.16 4.91
C SER A 92 -4.47 -1.49 3.76
N VAL A 93 -5.70 -0.99 3.98
CA VAL A 93 -6.41 -0.16 3.00
C VAL A 93 -7.40 0.79 3.69
N ILE A 94 -7.63 1.95 3.06
CA ILE A 94 -8.57 2.98 3.53
C ILE A 94 -10.02 2.67 3.11
N VAL A 95 -10.97 3.03 3.96
CA VAL A 95 -12.36 3.29 3.53
C VAL A 95 -12.37 4.64 2.83
N SER A 96 -12.66 4.66 1.54
CA SER A 96 -12.56 5.86 0.69
C SER A 96 -13.51 7.01 1.07
N GLU A 97 -14.39 6.79 2.04
CA GLU A 97 -15.34 7.75 2.57
C GLU A 97 -15.20 7.92 4.09
N LYS A 98 -15.60 9.08 4.59
CA LYS A 98 -15.71 9.32 6.03
C LYS A 98 -16.93 8.56 6.56
N ILE A 99 -16.73 7.78 7.60
CA ILE A 99 -17.79 6.96 8.19
C ILE A 99 -18.04 7.38 9.64
N VAL A 100 -18.02 6.44 10.59
CA VAL A 100 -18.18 6.69 12.03
C VAL A 100 -17.30 7.87 12.46
N TRP A 101 -17.85 8.77 13.29
CA TRP A 101 -17.17 10.01 13.74
C TRP A 101 -16.78 11.00 12.63
N ASN A 102 -17.24 10.80 11.40
CA ASN A 102 -16.92 11.62 10.24
C ASN A 102 -15.40 11.66 9.95
N VAL A 103 -14.72 10.51 10.10
CA VAL A 103 -13.28 10.36 9.83
C VAL A 103 -13.00 9.20 8.85
N TYR A 104 -11.83 9.24 8.22
CA TYR A 104 -11.32 8.14 7.41
C TYR A 104 -10.76 7.02 8.30
N HIS A 105 -10.91 5.78 7.86
CA HIS A 105 -10.44 4.61 8.59
C HIS A 105 -9.53 3.77 7.69
N VAL A 106 -8.40 3.33 8.24
CA VAL A 106 -7.54 2.31 7.63
C VAL A 106 -7.68 1.04 8.47
N PHE A 107 -7.94 -0.07 7.81
CA PHE A 107 -7.93 -1.40 8.44
C PHE A 107 -6.58 -2.04 8.16
N HIS A 108 -5.94 -2.63 9.17
CA HIS A 108 -4.64 -3.27 9.06
C HIS A 108 -4.59 -4.60 9.82
N GLY A 109 -3.75 -5.51 9.34
CA GLY A 109 -3.34 -6.69 10.10
C GLY A 109 -2.10 -6.39 10.93
N GLY A 110 -1.94 -7.11 12.04
CA GLY A 110 -0.83 -7.03 12.99
C GLY A 110 -0.44 -8.42 13.46
N SER A 111 0.83 -8.62 13.81
CA SER A 111 1.35 -9.82 14.49
C SER A 111 2.40 -9.43 15.52
#